data_AF-A0A7R9SH08-F1
#
_entry.id   AF-A0A7R9SH08-F1
#
_cell.length_a   1.000
_cell.length_b   1.000
_cell.length_c   1.000
_cell.angle_alpha   90.00
_cell.angle_beta   90.00
_cell.angle_gamma   90.00
#
_symmetry.space_group_name_H-M   'P 1'
#
loop_
_entity.id
_entity.type
_entity.pdbx_description
1 polymer ?
#
loop_
_entity_poly.entity_id
_entity_poly.type
_entity_poly.pdbx_seq_one_letter_code
_entity_poly.pdbx_strand_id
1 'polypeptide(L)' 'NVGAKLVNTVAEKAQVLNNFFSSVFTDEDLSQMPNCVKPDIATVLDKIKVSETEVCEILKNLNPSKSPGPDGFHPRLLKE' A
#
# COMPACT_ATOMS: atom_id res chain seq x y z
N ASN A 1 38.81 -4.94 2.33
CA ASN A 1 38.49 -4.06 1.18
C ASN A 1 37.73 -4.84 0.13
N VAL A 2 36.40 -4.97 0.29
CA VAL A 2 35.55 -5.45 -0.80
C VAL A 2 34.95 -4.19 -1.43
N GLY A 3 35.41 -3.86 -2.63
CA GLY A 3 35.03 -2.63 -3.33
C GLY A 3 33.56 -2.63 -3.70
N ALA A 4 32.87 -1.51 -3.46
CA ALA A 4 31.50 -1.31 -3.92
C ALA A 4 31.47 -1.36 -5.46
N LYS A 5 30.67 -2.27 -6.03
CA LYS A 5 30.44 -2.35 -7.47
C LYS A 5 29.39 -1.30 -7.88
N LEU A 6 29.76 -0.38 -8.76
CA LEU A 6 28.82 0.55 -9.36
C LEU A 6 27.88 -0.19 -10.33
N VAL A 7 26.57 0.00 -10.18
CA VAL A 7 25.55 -0.60 -11.05
C VAL A 7 24.84 0.49 -11.87
N ASN A 8 24.63 0.24 -13.16
CA ASN A 8 24.17 1.27 -14.11
C ASN A 8 22.83 0.93 -14.76
N THR A 9 22.47 -0.34 -14.84
CA THR A 9 21.19 -0.76 -15.45
C THR A 9 20.04 -0.75 -14.44
N VAL A 10 18.81 -0.59 -14.92
CA VAL A 10 17.60 -0.64 -14.08
C VAL A 10 17.47 -2.01 -13.39
N ALA A 11 17.76 -3.10 -14.12
CA ALA A 11 17.68 -4.46 -13.59
C ALA A 11 18.68 -4.70 -12.46
N GLU A 12 19.94 -4.28 -12.64
CA GLU A 12 20.96 -4.42 -11.58
C GLU A 12 20.62 -3.58 -10.35
N LYS A 13 20.10 -2.36 -10.54
CA LYS A 13 19.63 -1.50 -9.44
C LYS A 13 18.50 -2.16 -8.66
N ALA A 14 17.52 -2.72 -9.36
CA ALA A 14 16.42 -3.45 -8.74
C ALA A 14 16.92 -4.67 -7.96
N GLN A 15 17.89 -5.41 -8.50
CA GLN A 15 18.47 -6.58 -7.82
C GLN A 15 19.27 -6.20 -6.57
N VAL A 16 20.11 -5.16 -6.64
CA VAL A 16 20.85 -4.66 -5.46
C VAL A 16 19.88 -4.22 -4.36
N LEU A 17 18.84 -3.49 -4.73
CA LEU A 17 17.82 -3.01 -3.80
C LEU A 17 17.06 -4.18 -3.16
N ASN A 18 16.64 -5.14 -3.96
CA ASN A 18 15.96 -6.36 -3.49
C ASN A 18 16.86 -7.13 -2.52
N ASN A 19 18.12 -7.40 -2.89
CA ASN A 19 19.05 -8.14 -2.04
C ASN A 19 19.29 -7.43 -0.70
N PHE A 20 19.44 -6.11 -0.70
CA PHE A 20 19.58 -5.34 0.53
C PHE A 20 18.34 -5.47 1.42
N PHE A 21 17.15 -5.23 0.88
CA PHE A 21 15.92 -5.35 1.68
C PHE A 21 15.67 -6.78 2.14
N SER A 22 15.92 -7.78 1.29
CA SER A 22 15.87 -9.20 1.69
C SER A 22 16.79 -9.51 2.86
N SER A 23 17.99 -8.91 2.91
CA SER A 23 18.99 -9.19 3.95
C SER A 23 18.64 -8.66 5.34
N VAL A 24 17.70 -7.72 5.44
CA VAL A 24 17.25 -7.16 6.73
C VAL A 24 15.96 -7.80 7.26
N PHE A 25 15.36 -8.72 6.50
CA PHE A 25 14.27 -9.55 7.02
C PHE A 25 14.83 -10.65 7.93
N THR A 26 14.06 -10.98 8.95
CA THR A 26 14.36 -12.08 9.87
C THR A 26 13.63 -13.34 9.43
N ASP A 27 14.30 -14.49 9.52
CA ASP A 27 13.64 -15.80 9.48
C ASP A 27 12.95 -16.02 10.83
N GLU A 28 11.67 -15.64 10.92
CA GLU A 28 10.90 -15.75 12.15
C GLU A 28 10.46 -17.19 12.42
N ASP A 29 10.62 -17.65 13.68
CA ASP A 29 10.04 -18.92 14.11
C ASP A 29 8.53 -18.78 14.29
N LEU A 30 7.78 -19.36 13.35
CA LEU A 30 6.32 -19.35 13.36
C LEU A 30 5.72 -20.37 14.34
N SER A 31 6.53 -21.20 15.02
CA SER A 31 6.04 -22.26 15.93
C SER A 31 5.26 -21.71 17.12
N GLN A 32 5.59 -20.48 17.56
CA GLN A 32 4.93 -19.77 18.66
C GLN A 32 3.98 -18.67 18.18
N MET A 33 3.71 -18.58 16.87
CA MET A 33 2.80 -17.57 16.36
C MET A 33 1.40 -17.82 16.92
N PRO A 34 0.76 -16.82 17.58
CA PRO A 34 -0.55 -17.01 18.16
C PRO A 34 -1.54 -17.39 17.06
N ASN A 35 -2.36 -18.40 17.34
CA ASN A 35 -3.42 -18.78 16.41
C ASN A 35 -4.41 -17.61 16.32
N CYS A 36 -4.53 -17.01 15.14
CA CYS A 36 -5.49 -15.94 14.90
C CYS A 36 -6.88 -16.56 14.81
N VAL A 37 -7.51 -16.75 15.97
CA VAL A 37 -8.88 -17.24 16.06
C VAL A 37 -9.76 -16.19 15.40
N LYS A 38 -10.51 -16.59 14.38
CA LYS A 38 -11.52 -15.69 13.79
C LYS A 38 -12.47 -15.27 14.92
N PRO A 39 -12.66 -13.96 15.15
CA PRO A 39 -13.60 -13.52 16.15
C PRO A 39 -14.97 -14.09 15.82
N ASP A 40 -15.73 -14.46 16.84
CA ASP A 40 -17.14 -14.79 16.66
C ASP A 40 -17.87 -13.51 16.27
N ILE A 41 -18.17 -13.36 14.98
CA ILE A 41 -18.74 -12.14 14.42
C ILE A 41 -20.23 -12.13 14.75
N ALA A 42 -20.58 -11.56 15.90
CA ALA A 42 -21.97 -11.42 16.35
C ALA A 42 -22.79 -10.48 15.45
N THR A 43 -22.15 -9.50 14.82
CA THR A 43 -22.79 -8.52 13.94
C THR A 43 -21.94 -8.27 12.70
N VAL A 44 -22.60 -8.30 11.55
CA VAL A 44 -22.00 -7.93 10.26
C VAL A 44 -22.54 -6.56 9.85
N LEU A 45 -21.67 -5.75 9.25
CA LEU A 45 -22.08 -4.52 8.59
C LEU A 45 -22.89 -4.90 7.33
N ASP A 46 -24.21 -4.87 7.41
CA ASP A 46 -25.09 -5.24 6.29
C ASP A 46 -25.27 -4.10 5.28
N LYS A 47 -25.21 -2.84 5.77
CA LYS A 47 -25.55 -1.64 5.01
C LYS A 47 -24.60 -0.53 5.37
N ILE A 48 -24.17 0.16 4.32
CA ILE A 48 -23.42 1.41 4.41
C ILE A 48 -24.35 2.52 3.96
N LYS A 49 -24.40 3.60 4.73
CA LYS A 49 -25.04 4.83 4.31
C LYS A 49 -23.95 5.76 3.79
N VAL A 50 -24.14 6.24 2.57
CA VAL A 50 -23.27 7.24 1.95
C VAL A 50 -24.14 8.46 1.70
N SER A 51 -23.78 9.59 2.30
CA SER A 51 -24.47 10.85 2.07
C SER A 51 -23.79 11.68 1.00
N GLU A 52 -24.58 12.48 0.28
CA GLU A 52 -24.05 13.44 -0.70
C GLU A 52 -23.11 14.45 -0.04
N THR A 53 -23.41 14.88 1.18
CA THR A 53 -22.58 15.82 1.93
C THR A 53 -21.18 15.27 2.19
N GLU A 54 -21.06 14.01 2.60
CA GLU A 54 -19.76 13.35 2.81
C GLU A 54 -18.97 13.26 1.51
N VAL A 55 -19.63 12.85 0.41
CA VAL A 55 -18.99 12.76 -0.91
C VAL A 55 -18.49 14.13 -1.38
N CYS A 56 -19.31 15.16 -1.24
CA CYS A 56 -18.95 16.54 -1.58
C CYS A 56 -17.75 17.05 -0.77
N GLU A 57 -17.69 16.76 0.53
CA GLU A 57 -16.55 17.13 1.37
C GLU A 57 -15.26 16.41 0.95
N ILE A 58 -15.34 15.13 0.61
CA ILE A 58 -14.20 14.35 0.10
C ILE A 58 -13.69 14.94 -1.22
N LEU A 59 -14.58 15.24 -2.17
CA LEU A 59 -14.21 15.82 -3.47
C LEU A 59 -13.58 17.21 -3.31
N LYS A 60 -14.11 18.07 -2.44
CA LYS A 60 -13.53 19.39 -2.14
C LYS A 60 -12.09 19.28 -1.63
N ASN A 61 -11.83 18.31 -0.76
CA ASN A 61 -10.53 18.09 -0.14
C ASN A 61 -9.59 17.19 -0.96
N LEU A 62 -10.05 16.67 -2.10
CA LEU A 62 -9.25 15.83 -2.99
C LEU A 62 -8.03 16.59 -3.50
N ASN A 63 -6.84 16.01 -3.38
CA ASN A 63 -5.61 16.64 -3.89
C ASN A 63 -5.49 16.37 -5.40
N PRO A 64 -5.62 17.39 -6.27
CA PRO A 64 -5.62 17.21 -7.72
C PRO A 64 -4.23 16.89 -8.30
N SER A 65 -3.17 16.87 -7.49
CA SER A 65 -1.80 16.58 -7.92
C SER A 65 -1.33 15.16 -7.60
N LYS A 66 -2.19 14.33 -6.97
CA LYS A 66 -1.88 12.92 -6.75
C LYS A 66 -1.99 12.12 -8.05
N SER A 67 -1.22 11.04 -8.13
CA SER A 67 -1.27 10.10 -9.26
C SER A 67 -2.63 9.39 -9.34
N PRO A 68 -3.04 8.94 -10.55
CA PRO A 68 -4.22 8.09 -10.71
C PRO A 68 -4.14 6.81 -9.89
N GLY A 69 -5.31 6.32 -9.47
CA GLY A 69 -5.43 5.02 -8.84
C GLY A 69 -5.32 3.88 -9.86
N PRO A 70 -5.52 2.62 -9.40
CA PRO A 70 -5.61 1.45 -10.28
C PRO A 70 -6.75 1.53 -11.31
N ASP A 71 -7.72 2.42 -11.08
CA ASP A 71 -8.82 2.76 -11.97
C ASP A 71 -8.42 3.70 -13.12
N GLY A 72 -7.23 4.32 -13.06
CA GLY A 72 -6.70 5.20 -14.09
C GLY A 72 -7.25 6.63 -14.08
N PHE A 73 -8.19 6.96 -13.18
CA PHE A 73 -8.75 8.30 -13.11
C PHE A 73 -7.84 9.25 -12.32
N HIS A 74 -7.46 10.35 -12.96
CA HIS A 74 -6.69 11.39 -12.30
C HIS A 74 -7.59 12.21 -11.35
N PRO A 75 -7.19 12.45 -10.08
CA PRO A 75 -8.02 13.18 -9.11
C PRO A 75 -8.50 14.56 -9.56
N ARG A 76 -7.76 15.22 -10.44
CA ARG A 76 -8.14 16.51 -11.04
C ARG A 76 -9.47 16.44 -11.82
N LEU A 77 -9.72 15.33 -12.53
CA LEU A 77 -10.95 15.14 -13.30
C LEU A 77 -12.20 15.15 -12.41
N LEU A 78 -12.08 14.65 -11.18
CA LEU A 78 -13.20 14.56 -10.23
C LEU A 78 -13.42 15.86 -9.46
N LYS A 79 -12.49 16.81 -9.56
CA LYS A 79 -12.49 18.07 -8.80
C LYS A 79 -12.96 19.28 -9.62
N GLU A 80 -12.80 19.23 -10.94
CA GLU A 80 -13.27 20.24 -11.90
C GLU A 80 -14.77 20.10 -12.17
#